data_AF-A0A392QQW5-F1
#
_entry.id   AF-A0A392QQW5-F1
#
_cell.length_a   1.000
_cell.length_b   1.000
_cell.length_c   1.000
_cell.angle_alpha   90.00
_cell.angle_beta   90.00
_cell.angle_gamma   90.00
#
_symmetry.space_group_name_H-M   'P 1'
#
loop_
_entity.id
_entity.type
_entity.pdbx_description
1 polymer ?
#
loop_
_entity_poly.entity_id
_entity_poly.type
_entity_poly.pdbx_seq_one_letter_code
_entity_poly.pdbx_strand_id
1 'polypeptide(L)'
;FADESKVSPPLPPTEGRFDVVIDNDAISRLDLSPFQAATGMKNPLSVKPHEFLERSIGFTINYTRPDPRDPRELSEYPDIRLWFVRLDATYPWLPVLLDWRAGELARYAAMLVPHQVIQKVHMLVCE
;
A
#
# COMPACT_ATOMS: atom_id res chain seq x y z
N PHE A 1 26.53 -25.98 2.97
CA PHE A 1 25.35 -25.77 3.83
C PHE A 1 25.00 -24.29 3.69
N ALA A 2 24.28 -23.92 2.64
CA ALA A 2 22.81 -23.84 2.57
C ALA A 2 22.28 -22.68 3.43
N ASP A 3 21.84 -21.60 2.78
CA ASP A 3 20.51 -20.98 2.99
C ASP A 3 20.26 -19.89 1.92
N GLU A 4 20.03 -20.29 0.66
CA GLU A 4 19.29 -19.41 -0.25
C GLU A 4 17.84 -19.45 0.23
N SER A 5 17.42 -18.39 0.90
CA SER A 5 16.04 -18.15 1.32
C SER A 5 15.10 -18.36 0.13
N LYS A 6 14.61 -19.59 -0.04
CA LYS A 6 13.55 -19.95 -0.98
C LYS A 6 12.27 -19.35 -0.41
N VAL A 7 12.09 -18.06 -0.64
CA VAL A 7 10.79 -17.42 -0.54
C VAL A 7 9.92 -18.13 -1.57
N SER A 8 8.98 -18.96 -1.10
CA SER A 8 7.95 -19.55 -1.94
C SER A 8 7.30 -18.42 -2.76
N PRO A 9 7.04 -18.62 -4.07
CA PRO A 9 6.37 -17.61 -4.87
C PRO A 9 5.07 -17.19 -4.17
N PRO A 10 4.77 -15.88 -4.08
CA PRO A 10 3.51 -15.44 -3.50
C PRO A 10 2.36 -16.16 -4.22
N LEU A 11 1.36 -16.57 -3.44
CA LEU A 11 0.21 -17.29 -3.98
C LEU A 11 -0.42 -16.45 -5.10
N PRO A 12 -0.94 -17.08 -6.17
CA PRO A 12 -1.62 -16.35 -7.22
C PRO A 12 -2.75 -15.50 -6.61
N PRO A 13 -3.00 -14.29 -7.15
CA PRO A 13 -4.07 -13.42 -6.70
C PRO A 13 -5.40 -14.16 -6.55
N THR A 14 -6.18 -13.80 -5.55
CA THR A 14 -7.52 -14.38 -5.38
C THR A 14 -8.40 -14.00 -6.57
N GLU A 15 -9.08 -15.00 -7.16
CA GLU A 15 -9.99 -14.76 -8.29
C GLU A 15 -11.14 -13.83 -7.89
N GLY A 16 -11.48 -12.87 -8.75
CA GLY A 16 -12.55 -11.90 -8.50
C GLY A 16 -12.18 -10.74 -7.58
N ARG A 17 -10.89 -10.52 -7.29
CA ARG A 17 -10.41 -9.36 -6.53
C ARG A 17 -10.67 -8.03 -7.26
N PHE A 18 -10.82 -6.95 -6.50
CA PHE A 18 -10.76 -5.60 -7.03
C PHE A 18 -9.30 -5.22 -7.28
N ASP A 19 -8.98 -4.83 -8.51
CA ASP A 19 -7.65 -4.36 -8.88
C ASP A 19 -7.67 -2.84 -9.02
N VAL A 20 -6.96 -2.17 -8.10
CA VAL A 20 -6.88 -0.71 -8.06
C VAL A 20 -5.60 -0.28 -8.76
N VAL A 21 -5.75 0.31 -9.94
CA VAL A 21 -4.63 0.85 -10.69
C VAL A 21 -4.40 2.31 -10.29
N ILE A 22 -3.19 2.63 -9.83
CA ILE A 22 -2.79 4.00 -9.50
C ILE A 22 -1.57 4.40 -10.31
N ASP A 23 -1.51 5.67 -10.72
CA ASP A 23 -0.41 6.25 -11.50
C ASP A 23 0.20 7.46 -10.78
N ASN A 24 1.23 8.05 -11.39
CA ASN A 24 1.91 9.23 -10.83
C ASN A 24 0.97 10.43 -10.63
N ASP A 25 -0.03 10.64 -11.48
CA ASP A 25 -0.95 11.78 -11.33
C ASP A 25 -1.84 11.59 -10.10
N ALA A 26 -2.44 10.40 -9.97
CA ALA A 26 -3.24 10.04 -8.81
C ALA A 26 -2.44 10.13 -7.51
N ILE A 27 -1.18 9.68 -7.51
CA ILE A 27 -0.28 9.75 -6.36
C ILE A 27 0.04 11.20 -6.01
N SER A 28 0.49 12.00 -6.98
CA SER A 28 0.91 13.40 -6.75
C SER A 28 -0.25 14.30 -6.27
N ARG A 29 -1.47 14.04 -6.74
CA ARG A 29 -2.67 14.77 -6.34
C ARG A 29 -3.38 14.18 -5.13
N LEU A 30 -2.87 13.07 -4.60
CA LEU A 30 -3.49 12.29 -3.53
C LEU A 30 -4.96 11.96 -3.86
N ASP A 31 -5.22 11.62 -5.13
CA ASP A 31 -6.55 11.36 -5.65
C ASP A 31 -6.97 9.92 -5.34
N LEU A 32 -8.08 9.76 -4.62
CA LEU A 32 -8.66 8.46 -4.28
C LEU A 32 -9.72 8.00 -5.30
N SER A 33 -10.01 8.80 -6.33
CA SER A 33 -10.97 8.44 -7.39
C SER A 33 -10.70 7.08 -8.04
N PRO A 34 -9.44 6.67 -8.32
CA PRO A 34 -9.16 5.34 -8.87
C PRO A 34 -9.59 4.20 -7.93
N PHE A 35 -9.36 4.37 -6.62
CA PHE A 35 -9.80 3.41 -5.61
C PHE A 35 -11.33 3.32 -5.56
N GLN A 36 -12.00 4.48 -5.53
CA GLN A 36 -13.46 4.55 -5.48
C GLN A 36 -14.12 3.98 -6.75
N ALA A 37 -13.49 4.18 -7.91
CA ALA A 37 -13.97 3.65 -9.18
C ALA A 37 -13.84 2.11 -9.24
N ALA A 38 -12.70 1.57 -8.79
CA ALA A 38 -12.45 0.13 -8.80
C ALA A 38 -13.31 -0.63 -7.77
N THR A 39 -13.49 -0.07 -6.57
CA THR A 39 -14.21 -0.72 -5.47
C THR A 39 -15.69 -0.37 -5.39
N GLY A 40 -16.12 0.70 -6.10
CA GLY A 40 -17.47 1.26 -5.96
C GLY A 40 -17.71 2.04 -4.66
N MET A 41 -16.71 2.15 -3.78
CA MET A 41 -16.83 2.76 -2.45
C MET A 41 -16.71 4.29 -2.49
N LYS A 42 -17.69 4.96 -3.10
CA LYS A 42 -17.72 6.44 -3.18
C LYS A 42 -17.80 7.13 -1.82
N ASN A 43 -18.38 6.47 -0.81
CA ASN A 43 -18.49 6.97 0.55
C ASN A 43 -18.09 5.87 1.55
N PRO A 44 -17.16 6.12 2.48
CA PRO A 44 -16.77 5.15 3.52
C PRO A 44 -17.95 4.65 4.36
N LEU A 45 -19.03 5.44 4.50
CA LEU A 45 -20.24 5.07 5.24
C LEU A 45 -21.25 4.23 4.44
N SER A 46 -21.09 4.15 3.11
CA SER A 46 -22.01 3.40 2.23
C SER A 46 -21.50 2.00 1.87
N VAL A 47 -20.36 1.60 2.45
CA VAL A 47 -19.72 0.31 2.17
C VAL A 47 -20.55 -0.79 2.80
N LYS A 48 -21.03 -1.73 1.97
CA LYS A 48 -21.72 -2.94 2.44
C LYS A 48 -20.67 -4.02 2.76
N PRO A 49 -20.43 -4.36 4.04
CA PRO A 49 -19.32 -5.23 4.42
C PRO A 49 -19.35 -6.60 3.73
N HIS A 50 -20.55 -7.15 3.50
CA HIS A 50 -20.73 -8.48 2.93
C HIS A 50 -20.25 -8.60 1.47
N GLU A 51 -20.33 -7.52 0.67
CA GLU A 51 -19.86 -7.54 -0.72
C GLU A 51 -18.32 -7.57 -0.82
N PHE A 52 -17.63 -7.20 0.26
CA PHE A 52 -16.16 -7.16 0.33
C PHE A 52 -15.55 -8.30 1.15
N LEU A 53 -16.33 -9.02 1.95
CA LEU A 53 -15.84 -10.25 2.60
C LEU A 53 -15.60 -11.37 1.58
N GLU A 54 -16.29 -11.35 0.45
CA GLU A 54 -16.12 -12.33 -0.63
C GLU A 54 -15.02 -11.94 -1.62
N ARG A 55 -14.56 -10.67 -1.60
CA ARG A 55 -13.62 -10.13 -2.59
C ARG A 55 -12.48 -9.39 -1.93
N SER A 56 -11.26 -9.79 -2.27
CA SER A 56 -10.06 -9.09 -1.83
C SER A 56 -9.74 -7.87 -2.70
N ILE A 57 -8.89 -6.99 -2.19
CA ILE A 57 -8.39 -5.80 -2.90
C ILE A 57 -6.89 -5.98 -3.15
N GLY A 58 -6.44 -5.70 -4.37
CA GLY A 58 -5.04 -5.55 -4.73
C GLY A 58 -4.77 -4.19 -5.39
N PHE A 59 -3.51 -3.76 -5.39
CA PHE A 59 -3.13 -2.53 -6.13
C PHE A 59 -2.06 -2.80 -7.19
N THR A 60 -2.26 -2.18 -8.33
CA THR A 60 -1.28 -2.11 -9.41
C THR A 60 -0.74 -0.68 -9.46
N ILE A 61 0.51 -0.50 -9.03
CA ILE A 61 1.15 0.82 -8.90
C ILE A 61 1.98 1.09 -10.16
N ASN A 62 1.43 1.86 -11.09
CA ASN A 62 2.11 2.32 -12.31
C ASN A 62 2.88 3.62 -12.04
N TYR A 63 3.91 3.51 -11.18
CA TYR A 63 4.76 4.64 -10.82
C TYR A 63 5.98 4.73 -11.73
N THR A 64 6.21 5.91 -12.31
CA THR A 64 7.35 6.18 -13.20
C THR A 64 8.45 6.83 -12.37
N ARG A 65 9.50 6.07 -12.10
CA ARG A 65 10.64 6.56 -11.33
C ARG A 65 11.34 7.70 -12.09
N PRO A 66 11.73 8.79 -11.42
CA PRO A 66 12.52 9.85 -12.04
C PRO A 66 13.85 9.37 -12.63
N ASP A 67 14.51 8.41 -11.95
CA ASP A 67 15.69 7.71 -12.45
C ASP A 67 15.40 6.20 -12.52
N PRO A 68 15.43 5.58 -13.71
CA PRO A 68 15.24 4.15 -13.88
C PRO A 68 16.30 3.27 -13.20
N ARG A 69 17.47 3.82 -12.86
CA ARG A 69 18.57 3.10 -12.20
C ARG A 69 18.52 3.17 -10.68
N ASP A 70 17.54 3.89 -10.14
CA ASP A 70 17.40 4.05 -8.71
C ASP A 70 16.96 2.71 -8.05
N PRO A 71 17.76 2.16 -7.12
CA PRO A 71 17.47 0.87 -6.50
C PRO A 71 16.39 0.96 -5.41
N ARG A 72 15.90 2.15 -5.05
CA ARG A 72 14.93 2.34 -3.97
C ARG A 72 13.65 1.51 -4.19
N GLU A 73 13.14 0.92 -3.12
CA GLU A 73 11.84 0.26 -3.12
C GLU A 73 10.70 1.28 -3.26
N LEU A 74 9.53 0.86 -3.75
CA LEU A 74 8.38 1.78 -3.90
C LEU A 74 7.94 2.39 -2.57
N SER A 75 8.10 1.64 -1.47
CA SER A 75 7.82 2.11 -0.11
C SER A 75 8.78 3.18 0.38
N GLU A 76 9.91 3.44 -0.29
CA GLU A 76 10.83 4.51 0.09
C GLU A 76 10.46 5.87 -0.50
N TYR A 77 9.50 5.91 -1.45
CA TYR A 77 9.03 7.16 -2.03
C TYR A 77 7.97 7.81 -1.14
N PRO A 78 8.21 9.04 -0.64
CA PRO A 78 7.29 9.70 0.29
C PRO A 78 5.90 9.93 -0.32
N ASP A 79 5.84 10.21 -1.63
CA ASP A 79 4.59 10.54 -2.32
C ASP A 79 3.65 9.34 -2.39
N ILE A 80 4.20 8.16 -2.72
CA ILE A 80 3.46 6.89 -2.75
C ILE A 80 2.93 6.59 -1.35
N ARG A 81 3.79 6.70 -0.33
CA ARG A 81 3.38 6.49 1.06
C ARG A 81 2.28 7.45 1.49
N LEU A 82 2.39 8.73 1.14
CA LEU A 82 1.40 9.74 1.52
C LEU A 82 0.02 9.42 0.92
N TRP A 83 0.00 8.86 -0.30
CA TRP A 83 -1.23 8.36 -0.90
C TRP A 83 -1.86 7.22 -0.07
N PHE A 84 -1.06 6.23 0.35
CA PHE A 84 -1.54 5.15 1.23
C PHE A 84 -1.97 5.65 2.62
N VAL A 85 -1.28 6.63 3.19
CA VAL A 85 -1.69 7.27 4.47
C VAL A 85 -3.04 7.95 4.31
N ARG A 86 -3.27 8.66 3.20
CA ARG A 86 -4.58 9.27 2.92
C ARG A 86 -5.67 8.21 2.75
N LEU A 87 -5.35 7.11 2.07
CA LEU A 87 -6.27 5.99 1.91
C LEU A 87 -6.64 5.38 3.27
N ASP A 88 -5.66 5.13 4.14
CA ASP A 88 -5.85 4.61 5.50
C ASP A 88 -6.74 5.53 6.35
N ALA A 89 -6.46 6.84 6.31
CA ALA A 89 -7.25 7.83 7.03
C ALA A 89 -8.71 7.90 6.54
N THR A 90 -8.95 7.60 5.26
CA THR A 90 -10.31 7.62 4.67
C THR A 90 -11.05 6.30 4.90
N TYR A 91 -10.33 5.18 4.90
CA TYR A 91 -10.86 3.83 5.02
C TYR A 91 -10.09 3.00 6.06
N PRO A 92 -10.24 3.26 7.37
CA PRO A 92 -9.42 2.62 8.41
C PRO A 92 -9.57 1.09 8.52
N TRP A 93 -10.67 0.55 7.99
CA TRP A 93 -10.93 -0.90 7.96
C TRP A 93 -10.28 -1.62 6.77
N LEU A 94 -9.62 -0.89 5.86
CA LEU A 94 -9.06 -1.43 4.62
C LEU A 94 -8.15 -2.65 4.82
N PRO A 95 -7.30 -2.75 5.87
CA PRO A 95 -6.43 -3.91 6.08
C PRO A 95 -7.17 -5.26 6.10
N VAL A 96 -8.44 -5.28 6.49
CA VAL A 96 -9.27 -6.50 6.55
C VAL A 96 -9.66 -7.00 5.15
N LEU A 97 -9.68 -6.12 4.15
CA LEU A 97 -10.15 -6.42 2.78
C LEU A 97 -9.01 -6.66 1.79
N LEU A 98 -7.75 -6.45 2.20
CA LEU A 98 -6.59 -6.65 1.34
C LEU A 98 -6.39 -8.13 1.01
N ASP A 99 -5.84 -8.42 -0.17
CA ASP A 99 -5.44 -9.78 -0.52
C ASP A 99 -4.18 -10.21 0.27
N TRP A 100 -4.40 -10.81 1.45
CA TRP A 100 -3.31 -11.28 2.29
C TRP A 100 -2.50 -12.40 1.62
N ARG A 101 -3.13 -13.20 0.75
CA ARG A 101 -2.46 -14.31 0.04
C ARG A 101 -1.47 -13.78 -0.99
N ALA A 102 -1.81 -12.66 -1.63
CA ALA A 102 -0.94 -11.96 -2.58
C ALA A 102 0.12 -11.06 -1.91
N GLY A 103 0.16 -10.98 -0.57
CA GLY A 103 1.11 -10.15 0.17
C GLY A 103 0.76 -8.66 0.19
N GLU A 104 -0.47 -8.30 -0.18
CA GLU A 104 -0.92 -6.90 -0.22
C GLU A 104 -0.89 -6.22 1.15
N LEU A 105 -1.20 -6.98 2.20
CA LEU A 105 -1.11 -6.49 3.59
C LEU A 105 0.32 -6.10 3.96
N ALA A 106 1.32 -6.88 3.57
CA ALA A 106 2.72 -6.58 3.86
C ALA A 106 3.17 -5.31 3.13
N ARG A 107 2.77 -5.16 1.85
CA ARG A 107 3.05 -3.94 1.09
C ARG A 107 2.35 -2.72 1.68
N TYR A 108 1.08 -2.86 2.07
CA TYR A 108 0.33 -1.79 2.73
C TYR A 108 0.99 -1.35 4.03
N ALA A 109 1.37 -2.30 4.89
CA ALA A 109 2.10 -2.02 6.12
C ALA A 109 3.43 -1.32 5.84
N ALA A 110 4.19 -1.77 4.82
CA ALA A 110 5.45 -1.12 4.44
C ALA A 110 5.27 0.33 3.96
N MET A 111 4.10 0.69 3.41
CA MET A 111 3.79 2.06 3.02
C MET A 111 3.45 2.94 4.24
N LEU A 112 2.76 2.39 5.24
CA LEU A 112 2.38 3.13 6.45
C LEU A 112 3.55 3.29 7.44
N VAL A 113 4.38 2.26 7.59
CA VAL A 113 5.50 2.27 8.54
C VAL A 113 6.58 3.25 8.04
N PRO A 114 7.06 4.17 8.89
CA PRO A 114 8.19 5.01 8.54
C PRO A 114 9.46 4.17 8.43
N HIS A 115 10.06 4.13 7.23
CA HIS A 115 11.33 3.44 6.97
C HIS A 115 12.53 4.05 7.72
N GLN A 116 12.38 5.25 8.27
CA GLN A 116 13.39 5.95 9.08
C GLN A 116 12.75 6.51 10.35
N VAL A 117 12.68 5.69 11.41
CA VAL A 117 12.66 6.24 12.77
C VAL A 117 14.10 6.68 13.05
N ILE A 118 14.30 7.97 13.27
CA ILE A 118 15.62 8.56 13.53
C ILE A 118 16.28 7.79 14.68
N GLN A 119 17.27 6.94 14.40
CA GLN A 119 18.28 6.51 15.36
C GLN A 119 19.18 7.71 15.67
N LYS A 120 18.65 8.67 16.42
CA LYS A 120 19.42 9.75 17.05
C LYS A 120 18.57 10.43 18.12
N VAL A 121 18.36 9.73 19.22
CA VAL A 121 18.29 10.41 20.52
C VAL A 121 19.74 10.77 20.87
N HIS A 122 20.29 11.78 20.21
CA HIS A 122 21.44 12.49 20.76
C HIS A 122 20.85 13.41 21.82
N MET A 123 20.77 12.88 23.04
CA MET A 123 20.56 13.66 24.25
C MET A 123 21.73 14.64 24.36
N LEU A 124 21.56 15.83 23.79
CA LEU A 124 22.23 17.02 24.29
C LEU A 124 21.55 17.35 25.61
N VAL A 125 22.10 16.83 26.70
CA VAL A 125 22.06 17.57 27.96
C VAL A 125 23.45 18.17 28.10
N CYS A 126 23.52 19.47 27.83
CA CYS A 126 24.56 20.31 28.41
C CYS A 126 24.35 20.30 29.93
N GLU A 127 25.36 19.82 30.67
CA GLU A 127 25.84 20.42 31.92
C GLU A 127 27.36 20.25 31.99
#